data_AF-A0A446CF37-F1
#
_entry.id   AF-A0A446CF37-F1
#
_cell.length_a   1.000
_cell.length_b   1.000
_cell.length_c   1.000
_cell.angle_alpha   90.00
_cell.angle_beta   90.00
_cell.angle_gamma   90.00
#
_symmetry.space_group_name_H-M   'P 1'
#
loop_
_entity.id
_entity.type
_entity.pdbx_description
1 polymer ?
#
loop_
_entity_poly.entity_id
_entity_poly.type
_entity_poly.pdbx_seq_one_letter_code
_entity_poly.pdbx_strand_id
1 'polypeptide(L)'
;MASGKSVPAGSGPPNLWEEFSRFHGACAAVLGRAERCLDQGEALSESEKSELRTMALNLGALGRLLHGKRGRDMRLLAERLDQVLKRCGLEAAARDLDGEEPERDPATMAN
;
A
#
# COMPACT_ATOMS: atom_id res chain seq x y z
N MET A 1 7.04 54.88 21.78
CA MET A 1 7.63 54.12 20.65
C MET A 1 8.41 52.96 21.22
N ALA A 2 7.86 51.75 21.19
CA ALA A 2 8.58 50.52 21.53
C ALA A 2 8.06 49.38 20.64
N SER A 3 9.02 48.68 20.06
CA SER A 3 8.94 47.85 18.86
C SER A 3 7.94 46.69 18.96
N GLY A 4 7.10 46.56 17.93
CA GLY A 4 6.25 45.39 17.73
C GLY A 4 7.12 44.15 17.54
N LYS A 5 7.01 43.20 18.47
CA LYS A 5 7.64 41.89 18.34
C LYS A 5 6.95 41.12 17.21
N SER A 6 7.57 41.11 16.04
CA SER A 6 7.26 40.21 14.94
C SER A 6 7.50 38.76 15.41
N VAL A 7 6.43 37.99 15.53
CA VAL A 7 6.49 36.54 15.73
C VAL A 7 7.11 35.91 14.47
N PRO A 8 8.11 35.02 14.57
CA PRO A 8 8.67 34.36 13.41
C PRO A 8 7.59 33.47 12.77
N ALA A 9 7.29 33.72 11.49
CA ALA A 9 6.46 32.84 10.69
C ALA A 9 7.19 31.51 10.50
N GLY A 10 6.85 30.51 11.32
CA GLY A 10 7.44 29.17 11.19
C GLY A 10 7.33 28.23 12.39
N SER A 11 6.86 28.68 13.56
CA SER A 11 6.81 27.84 14.77
C SER A 11 5.39 27.46 15.23
N GLY A 12 4.40 27.51 14.33
CA GLY A 12 3.06 27.03 14.63
C GLY A 12 2.98 25.50 14.50
N PRO A 13 2.05 24.82 15.20
CA PRO A 13 1.76 23.42 14.91
C PRO A 13 1.46 23.26 13.41
N PRO A 14 1.93 22.17 12.76
CA PRO A 14 1.71 21.98 11.35
C PRO A 14 0.21 22.08 11.06
N ASN A 15 -0.13 22.81 10.01
CA ASN A 15 -1.54 22.93 9.67
C ASN A 15 -2.04 21.57 9.14
N LEU A 16 -3.35 21.35 9.25
CA LEU A 16 -3.99 20.09 8.82
C LEU A 16 -3.67 19.72 7.35
N TRP A 17 -3.36 20.71 6.51
CA TRP A 17 -2.98 20.48 5.12
C TRP A 17 -1.57 19.89 4.99
N GLU A 18 -0.61 20.37 5.77
CA GLU A 18 0.75 19.81 5.83
C GLU A 18 0.73 18.38 6.36
N GLU A 19 -0.06 18.13 7.42
CA GLU A 19 -0.21 16.79 7.96
C GLU A 19 -0.86 15.83 6.96
N PHE A 20 -1.93 16.26 6.29
CA PHE A 20 -2.56 15.50 5.21
C PHE A 20 -1.56 15.20 4.09
N SER A 21 -0.82 16.19 3.64
CA SER A 21 0.13 16.05 2.52
C SER A 21 1.26 15.10 2.88
N ARG A 22 1.79 15.19 4.11
CA ARG A 22 2.82 14.27 4.62
C ARG A 22 2.30 12.85 4.73
N PHE A 23 1.11 12.66 5.30
CA PHE A 23 0.49 11.35 5.43
C PHE A 23 0.22 10.72 4.06
N HIS A 24 -0.42 11.46 3.16
CA HIS A 24 -0.66 11.02 1.78
C HIS A 24 0.64 10.63 1.07
N GLY A 25 1.68 11.47 1.18
CA GLY A 25 3.00 11.21 0.60
C GLY A 25 3.66 9.95 1.16
N ALA A 26 3.56 9.71 2.47
CA ALA A 26 4.09 8.51 3.10
C ALA A 26 3.38 7.23 2.60
N CYS A 27 2.04 7.24 2.54
CA CYS A 27 1.28 6.12 2.01
C CYS A 27 1.61 5.85 0.53
N ALA A 28 1.73 6.91 -0.29
CA ALA A 28 2.10 6.80 -1.69
C ALA A 28 3.51 6.20 -1.86
N ALA A 29 4.47 6.58 -1.01
CA ALA A 29 5.82 6.05 -1.04
C ALA A 29 5.90 4.57 -0.65
N VAL A 30 5.11 4.14 0.35
CA VAL A 30 4.98 2.73 0.73
C VAL A 30 4.39 1.92 -0.42
N LEU A 31 3.28 2.38 -0.99
CA LEU A 31 2.64 1.73 -2.14
C LEU A 31 3.61 1.63 -3.33
N GLY A 32 4.32 2.71 -3.65
CA GLY A 32 5.29 2.71 -4.74
C GLY A 32 6.48 1.77 -4.51
N ARG A 33 6.85 1.48 -3.26
CA ARG A 33 7.84 0.42 -2.96
C ARG A 33 7.25 -0.96 -3.21
N ALA A 34 6.03 -1.22 -2.73
CA ALA A 34 5.34 -2.49 -2.93
C ALA A 34 5.14 -2.80 -4.42
N GLU A 35 4.71 -1.82 -5.21
CA GLU A 35 4.59 -1.94 -6.68
C GLU A 35 5.93 -2.33 -7.31
N ARG A 36 7.03 -1.66 -6.94
CA ARG A 36 8.36 -1.98 -7.47
C ARG A 36 8.84 -3.38 -7.10
N CYS A 37 8.60 -3.84 -5.87
CA CYS A 37 8.95 -5.21 -5.47
C CYS A 37 8.24 -6.23 -6.37
N LEU A 38 6.92 -6.07 -6.56
CA LEU A 38 6.16 -6.96 -7.44
C LEU A 38 6.60 -6.88 -8.90
N ASP A 39 6.90 -5.67 -9.40
CA ASP A 39 7.38 -5.48 -10.78
C ASP A 39 8.77 -6.09 -11.01
N GLN A 40 9.55 -6.28 -9.94
CA GLN A 40 10.84 -7.00 -9.93
C GLN A 40 10.68 -8.51 -9.71
N GLY A 41 9.45 -9.02 -9.54
CA GLY A 41 9.18 -10.42 -9.24
C GLY A 41 9.45 -10.82 -7.78
N GLU A 42 9.70 -9.85 -6.90
CA GLU A 42 9.86 -10.09 -5.48
C GLU A 42 8.49 -10.24 -4.81
N ALA A 43 8.30 -11.32 -4.05
CA ALA A 43 7.08 -11.50 -3.28
C ALA A 43 7.16 -10.71 -1.97
N LEU A 44 6.07 -10.02 -1.65
CA LEU A 44 5.86 -9.45 -0.33
C LEU A 44 5.63 -10.56 0.69
N SER A 45 6.15 -10.38 1.90
CA SER A 45 5.85 -11.22 3.06
C SER A 45 4.39 -11.08 3.49
N GLU A 46 3.87 -12.06 4.23
CA GLU A 46 2.50 -11.97 4.78
C GLU A 46 2.33 -10.81 5.76
N SER A 47 3.39 -10.45 6.49
CA SER A 47 3.40 -9.25 7.34
C SER A 47 3.19 -7.99 6.53
N GLU A 48 3.95 -7.81 5.45
CA GLU A 48 3.81 -6.65 4.55
C GLU A 48 2.43 -6.61 3.91
N LYS A 49 1.91 -7.75 3.44
CA LYS A 49 0.54 -7.84 2.90
C LYS A 49 -0.50 -7.44 3.95
N SER A 50 -0.34 -7.85 5.20
CA SER A 50 -1.22 -7.49 6.32
C SER A 50 -1.22 -5.99 6.61
N GLU A 51 -0.03 -5.38 6.64
CA GLU A 51 0.13 -3.94 6.83
C GLU A 51 -0.49 -3.15 5.68
N LEU A 52 -0.29 -3.59 4.42
CA LEU A 52 -0.91 -2.98 3.26
C LEU A 52 -2.44 -3.07 3.33
N ARG A 53 -3.01 -4.23 3.69
CA ARG A 53 -4.47 -4.37 3.90
C ARG A 53 -4.99 -3.37 4.94
N THR A 54 -4.29 -3.22 6.05
CA THR A 54 -4.63 -2.25 7.09
C THR A 54 -4.57 -0.82 6.56
N MET A 55 -3.55 -0.50 5.76
CA MET A 55 -3.43 0.80 5.11
C MET A 55 -4.60 1.07 4.15
N ALA A 56 -5.03 0.11 3.33
CA ALA A 56 -6.22 0.25 2.47
C ALA A 56 -7.48 0.59 3.27
N LEU A 57 -7.74 -0.14 4.36
CA LEU A 57 -8.89 0.10 5.23
C LEU A 57 -8.87 1.53 5.80
N ASN A 58 -7.70 1.97 6.28
CA ASN A 58 -7.53 3.30 6.84
C ASN A 58 -7.70 4.40 5.78
N LEU A 59 -7.13 4.23 4.59
CA LEU A 59 -7.29 5.16 3.48
C LEU A 59 -8.74 5.27 3.03
N GLY A 60 -9.46 4.13 2.96
CA GLY A 60 -10.88 4.10 2.66
C GLY A 60 -11.73 4.81 3.72
N ALA A 61 -11.42 4.63 5.01
CA ALA A 61 -12.09 5.31 6.11
C ALA A 61 -11.86 6.82 6.07
N LEU A 62 -10.60 7.25 5.94
CA LEU A 62 -10.23 8.67 5.82
C LEU A 62 -10.84 9.32 4.57
N GLY A 63 -10.88 8.59 3.45
CA GLY A 63 -11.49 9.05 2.21
C GLY A 63 -12.99 9.35 2.32
N ARG A 64 -13.71 8.69 3.24
CA ARG A 64 -15.13 8.98 3.54
C ARG A 64 -15.31 10.24 4.40
N LEU A 65 -14.35 10.52 5.27
CA LEU A 65 -14.38 11.69 6.16
C LEU A 65 -13.93 12.97 5.44
N LEU A 66 -13.06 12.84 4.44
CA LEU A 66 -12.51 13.97 3.68
C LEU A 66 -13.38 14.33 2.47
N HIS A 67 -13.63 15.62 2.28
CA HIS A 67 -14.36 16.13 1.12
C HIS A 67 -13.45 16.58 -0.02
N GLY A 68 -14.04 16.70 -1.21
CA GLY A 68 -13.40 17.27 -2.39
C GLY A 68 -12.18 16.48 -2.84
N LYS A 69 -11.12 17.20 -3.24
CA LYS A 69 -9.89 16.61 -3.77
C LYS A 69 -9.24 15.62 -2.80
N ARG A 70 -9.15 15.96 -1.52
CA ARG A 70 -8.47 15.15 -0.50
C ARG A 70 -9.12 13.76 -0.34
N GLY A 71 -10.44 13.71 -0.30
CA GLY A 71 -11.16 12.44 -0.23
C GLY A 71 -10.99 11.60 -1.50
N ARG A 72 -10.94 12.23 -2.67
CA ARG A 72 -10.67 11.54 -3.94
C ARG A 72 -9.26 10.97 -3.99
N ASP A 73 -8.26 11.74 -3.60
CA ASP A 73 -6.85 11.30 -3.58
C ASP A 73 -6.67 10.08 -2.67
N MET A 74 -7.30 10.08 -1.48
CA MET A 74 -7.28 8.92 -0.56
C MET A 74 -7.94 7.67 -1.14
N ARG A 75 -9.08 7.83 -1.83
CA ARG A 75 -9.78 6.71 -2.49
C ARG A 75 -8.95 6.12 -3.63
N LEU A 76 -8.33 6.96 -4.46
CA LEU A 76 -7.44 6.52 -5.53
C LEU A 76 -6.27 5.69 -4.98
N LEU A 77 -5.71 6.13 -3.85
CA LEU A 77 -4.61 5.42 -3.19
C LEU A 77 -5.05 4.06 -2.64
N ALA A 78 -6.24 3.99 -2.04
CA ALA A 78 -6.83 2.73 -1.59
C ALA A 78 -7.10 1.78 -2.76
N GLU A 79 -7.66 2.27 -3.87
CA GLU A 79 -7.95 1.49 -5.07
C GLU A 79 -6.68 0.90 -5.69
N ARG A 80 -5.60 1.69 -5.81
CA ARG A 80 -4.31 1.18 -6.28
C ARG A 80 -3.73 0.12 -5.33
N LEU A 81 -3.88 0.32 -4.03
CA LEU A 81 -3.38 -0.65 -3.06
C LEU A 81 -4.16 -1.97 -3.10
N ASP A 82 -5.47 -1.93 -3.32
CA ASP A 82 -6.28 -3.13 -3.55
C ASP A 82 -5.83 -3.88 -4.81
N GLN A 83 -5.42 -3.18 -5.87
CA GLN A 83 -4.86 -3.82 -7.07
C GLN A 83 -3.54 -4.53 -6.78
N VAL A 84 -2.65 -3.91 -6.00
CA VAL A 84 -1.39 -4.53 -5.56
C VAL A 84 -1.67 -5.79 -4.73
N LEU A 85 -2.60 -5.73 -3.77
CA LEU A 85 -2.98 -6.89 -2.96
C LEU A 85 -3.58 -8.04 -3.79
N LYS A 86 -4.36 -7.72 -4.83
CA LYS A 86 -4.89 -8.73 -5.76
C LYS A 86 -3.77 -9.40 -6.55
N ARG A 87 -2.79 -8.64 -7.05
CA ARG A 87 -1.60 -9.19 -7.73
C ARG A 87 -0.85 -10.16 -6.82
N CYS A 88 -0.62 -9.79 -5.56
CA CYS A 88 0.01 -10.68 -4.57
C CYS A 88 -0.74 -12.01 -4.37
N GLY A 89 -2.08 -12.00 -4.44
CA GLY A 89 -2.90 -13.20 -4.31
C GLY A 89 -2.83 -14.12 -5.54
N LEU A 90 -2.73 -13.54 -6.73
CA LEU A 90 -2.58 -14.29 -7.99
C LEU A 90 -1.19 -14.94 -8.09
N GLU A 91 -0.13 -14.25 -7.66
CA GLU A 91 1.23 -14.81 -7.62
C GLU A 91 1.35 -15.98 -6.62
N ALA A 92 0.67 -15.90 -5.48
CA ALA A 92 0.62 -17.01 -4.53
C ALA A 92 -0.03 -18.25 -5.18
N ALA A 93 -1.18 -18.07 -5.84
CA ALA A 93 -1.86 -19.17 -6.52
C ALA A 93 -1.04 -19.76 -7.69
N ALA A 94 -0.29 -18.94 -8.43
CA ALA A 94 0.57 -19.42 -9.51
C ALA A 94 1.75 -20.28 -9.00
N ARG A 95 2.36 -19.91 -7.86
CA ARG A 95 3.46 -20.68 -7.27
C ARG A 95 3.02 -22.04 -6.72
N ASP A 96 1.80 -22.13 -6.19
CA ASP A 96 1.26 -23.40 -5.72
C ASP A 96 1.03 -24.40 -6.88
N LEU A 97 0.77 -23.90 -8.10
CA LEU A 97 0.56 -24.73 -9.29
C LEU A 97 1.87 -25.24 -9.93
N ASP A 98 2.98 -24.51 -9.79
CA ASP A 98 4.28 -24.93 -10.32
C ASP A 98 4.99 -25.98 -9.43
N GLY A 99 4.43 -26.32 -8.26
CA GLY A 99 4.97 -27.29 -7.30
C GLY A 99 4.40 -28.71 -7.40
N GLU A 100 3.33 -28.94 -8.18
CA GLU A 100 2.79 -30.28 -8.40
C GLU A 100 3.53 -30.96 -9.57
N GLU A 101 4.74 -31.50 -9.31
CA GLU A 101 5.22 -32.60 -10.14
C GLU A 101 4.26 -33.79 -9.94
N PRO A 102 3.66 -34.35 -11.00
CA PRO A 102 2.82 -35.52 -10.86
C PRO A 102 3.67 -36.66 -10.33
N GLU A 103 3.35 -37.13 -9.12
CA GLU A 103 3.92 -38.33 -8.52
C GLU A 103 3.74 -39.47 -9.52
N ARG A 104 4.81 -39.79 -10.26
CA ARG A 104 4.82 -40.91 -11.19
C ARG A 104 4.74 -42.18 -10.35
N ASP A 105 3.53 -42.74 -10.29
CA ASP A 105 3.26 -44.04 -9.70
C ASP A 105 4.23 -45.08 -10.30
N PRO A 106 5.13 -45.69 -9.49
CA PRO A 106 6.10 -46.66 -9.96
C PRO A 106 5.46 -47.98 -10.44
N ALA A 107 4.14 -48.15 -10.33
CA ALA A 107 3.43 -49.37 -10.73
C ALA A 107 3.22 -49.56 -12.25
N THR A 108 3.60 -48.60 -13.12
CA THR A 108 3.22 -48.65 -14.55
C THR A 108 4.32 -49.16 -15.49
N MET A 109 5.49 -49.59 -15.00
CA MET A 109 6.56 -50.16 -15.84
C MET A 109 6.72 -51.68 -15.71
N ALA A 110 5.61 -52.41 -15.77
CA ALA A 110 5.61 -53.85 -15.97
C ALA A 110 4.57 -54.24 -17.01
N ASN A 111 4.96 -54.19 -18.28
CA ASN A 111 4.49 -55.10 -19.34
C ASN A 111 5.43 -55.01 -20.56
#